data_AF-A0A4U3LIX8-F1
#
_entry.id   AF-A0A4U3LIX8-F1
#
_cell.length_a   1.000
_cell.length_b   1.000
_cell.length_c   1.000
_cell.angle_alpha   90.00
_cell.angle_beta   90.00
_cell.angle_gamma   90.00
#
_symmetry.space_group_name_H-M   'P 1'
#
loop_
_entity.id
_entity.type
_entity.pdbx_description
1 polymer ?
#
loop_
_entity_poly.entity_id
_entity_poly.type
_entity_poly.pdbx_seq_one_letter_code
_entity_poly.pdbx_strand_id
1 'polypeptide(L)'
;MKAKRSVTALAVTGIAVVSVVAGIDLFSSPGSSSASEKVSGRAEMAVLNSGKVLTGDDASPSAAPKSTGSAADEAAAAIQMRNEVELITAAQDAADVKMKAKNAALRRYQALAKADRSVQEERASRDAERKKYEGTPKEVAMNLLPDHGWSQSQFSCLEKLWNKESRWKVSADNPSSTAYGIPQALPGSRMAAYGKDWRTNPVTQIKWGLDYIEATYGSPCNAWGHSQAKGWY
;
A
#
# COMPACT_ATOMS: atom_id res chain seq x y z
N MET A 1 28.41 4.46 19.73
CA MET A 1 26.93 4.62 19.67
C MET A 1 26.35 3.27 19.23
N LYS A 2 25.65 2.57 20.12
CA LYS A 2 25.17 1.18 19.92
C LYS A 2 23.79 1.20 19.24
N ALA A 3 23.71 0.67 18.02
CA ALA A 3 22.44 0.49 17.31
C ALA A 3 21.69 -0.72 17.86
N LYS A 4 20.47 -0.50 18.38
CA LYS A 4 19.55 -1.57 18.80
C LYS A 4 18.93 -2.19 17.55
N ARG A 5 19.14 -3.50 17.36
CA ARG A 5 18.44 -4.33 16.38
C ARG A 5 17.06 -4.69 16.96
N SER A 6 15.98 -4.23 16.34
CA SER A 6 14.63 -4.69 16.68
C SER A 6 14.39 -6.07 16.07
N VAL A 7 14.16 -7.05 16.93
CA VAL A 7 13.67 -8.39 16.56
C VAL A 7 12.15 -8.30 16.48
N THR A 8 11.60 -8.48 15.28
CA THR A 8 10.15 -8.57 15.09
C THR A 8 9.70 -9.98 15.45
N ALA A 9 8.87 -10.09 16.49
CA ALA A 9 8.23 -11.33 16.88
C ALA A 9 7.27 -11.81 15.78
N LEU A 10 7.50 -13.02 15.28
CA LEU A 10 6.55 -13.76 14.44
C LEU A 10 5.39 -14.22 15.33
N ALA A 11 4.26 -13.53 15.26
CA ALA A 11 3.00 -14.05 15.78
C ALA A 11 2.37 -14.94 14.70
N VAL A 12 2.65 -16.24 14.77
CA VAL A 12 1.83 -17.26 14.11
C VAL A 12 0.57 -17.38 14.95
N THR A 13 -0.55 -16.83 14.47
CA THR A 13 -1.87 -17.11 15.03
C THR A 13 -2.75 -17.65 13.91
N GLY A 14 -3.12 -18.91 14.08
CA GLY A 14 -3.81 -19.74 13.10
C GLY A 14 -5.15 -19.18 12.63
N ILE A 15 -5.54 -19.69 11.47
CA ILE A 15 -6.84 -19.47 10.85
C ILE A 15 -7.91 -20.09 11.76
N ALA A 16 -8.76 -19.28 12.37
CA ALA A 16 -10.01 -19.75 12.95
C ALA A 16 -11.10 -19.66 11.87
N VAL A 17 -11.41 -20.79 11.22
CA VAL A 17 -12.63 -20.91 10.42
C VAL A 17 -13.79 -21.12 11.38
N VAL A 18 -14.60 -20.07 11.59
CA VAL A 18 -15.85 -20.20 12.34
C VAL A 18 -16.94 -20.67 11.38
N SER A 19 -17.18 -21.97 11.34
CA SER A 19 -18.38 -22.55 10.74
C SER A 19 -19.54 -22.40 11.72
N VAL A 20 -20.54 -21.59 11.39
CA VAL A 20 -21.79 -21.53 12.15
C VAL A 20 -22.69 -22.68 11.70
N VAL A 21 -22.80 -23.71 12.54
CA VAL A 21 -23.88 -24.71 12.48
C VAL A 21 -24.96 -24.25 13.46
N ALA A 22 -26.20 -24.16 12.98
CA ALA A 22 -27.37 -23.83 13.78
C ALA A 22 -27.80 -25.03 14.65
N GLY A 23 -28.14 -24.77 15.91
CA GLY A 23 -29.00 -25.64 16.69
C GLY A 23 -28.62 -25.82 18.16
N ILE A 24 -29.66 -25.70 19.00
CA ILE A 24 -29.91 -26.27 20.34
C ILE A 24 -29.09 -25.78 21.56
N ASP A 25 -29.82 -25.13 22.47
CA ASP A 25 -29.43 -24.81 23.86
C ASP A 25 -29.14 -26.07 24.69
N LEU A 26 -28.12 -26.00 25.56
CA LEU A 26 -28.13 -26.39 26.98
C LEU A 26 -26.70 -26.30 27.53
N PHE A 27 -26.39 -25.29 28.34
CA PHE A 27 -25.65 -25.48 29.60
C PHE A 27 -25.71 -24.23 30.46
N SER A 28 -26.24 -24.41 31.67
CA SER A 28 -26.29 -23.44 32.75
C SER A 28 -25.02 -23.56 33.59
N SER A 29 -24.31 -22.44 33.86
CA SER A 29 -23.73 -22.19 35.17
C SER A 29 -23.28 -20.72 35.37
N PRO A 30 -23.32 -20.21 36.62
CA PRO A 30 -23.13 -18.82 36.95
C PRO A 30 -21.71 -18.54 37.50
N GLY A 31 -21.23 -17.30 37.34
CA GLY A 31 -19.97 -16.86 37.94
C GLY A 31 -19.69 -15.37 37.77
N SER A 32 -20.17 -14.58 38.74
CA SER A 32 -19.58 -13.36 39.35
C SER A 32 -18.13 -13.02 38.95
N SER A 33 -17.64 -11.78 38.84
CA SER A 33 -18.11 -10.46 39.31
C SER A 33 -17.16 -9.36 38.78
N SER A 34 -17.72 -8.15 38.63
CA SER A 34 -17.12 -6.83 38.86
C SER A 34 -15.95 -6.32 38.01
N ALA A 35 -16.21 -5.28 37.22
CA ALA A 35 -15.55 -3.98 37.41
C ALA A 35 -16.46 -2.86 36.89
N SER A 36 -16.81 -1.97 37.82
CA SER A 36 -17.56 -0.74 37.63
C SER A 36 -16.62 0.33 37.10
N GLU A 37 -17.01 1.04 36.03
CA GLU A 37 -16.53 2.40 35.81
C GLU A 37 -17.69 3.29 35.37
N LYS A 38 -18.03 4.22 36.27
CA LYS A 38 -19.02 5.27 36.09
C LYS A 38 -18.43 6.34 35.18
N VAL A 39 -19.13 6.70 34.11
CA VAL A 39 -19.04 8.05 33.55
C VAL A 39 -20.44 8.66 33.45
N SER A 40 -20.53 9.81 34.09
CA SER A 40 -21.65 10.72 34.25
C SER A 40 -22.21 11.20 32.91
N GLY A 41 -23.55 11.25 32.82
CA GLY A 41 -24.29 11.84 31.69
C GLY A 41 -25.79 11.80 31.95
N ARG A 42 -26.26 12.62 32.90
CA ARG A 42 -27.68 12.80 33.24
C ARG A 42 -28.28 13.89 32.36
N ALA A 43 -29.44 13.60 31.74
CA ALA A 43 -30.63 14.46 31.59
C ALA A 43 -31.49 13.92 30.43
N GLU A 44 -32.58 13.21 30.75
CA GLU A 44 -33.96 13.73 30.84
C GLU A 44 -34.67 13.84 29.48
N MET A 45 -35.74 13.06 29.32
CA MET A 45 -36.96 13.43 28.59
C MET A 45 -38.10 12.58 29.15
N ALA A 46 -38.53 12.91 30.37
CA ALA A 46 -39.85 12.55 30.87
C ALA A 46 -40.78 13.72 30.53
N VAL A 47 -41.48 13.64 29.40
CA VAL A 47 -42.62 14.54 29.14
C VAL A 47 -43.80 14.01 29.94
N LEU A 48 -43.94 14.54 31.16
CA LEU A 48 -45.18 14.55 31.90
C LEU A 48 -46.09 15.60 31.26
N ASN A 49 -47.18 15.18 30.62
CA ASN A 49 -48.24 16.10 30.24
C ASN A 49 -49.03 16.47 31.51
N SER A 50 -48.61 17.57 32.16
CA SER A 50 -49.31 18.15 33.31
C SER A 50 -50.66 18.70 32.88
N GLY A 51 -51.69 18.33 33.66
CA GLY A 51 -53.03 18.88 33.55
C GLY A 51 -53.04 20.39 33.62
N LYS A 52 -53.72 21.02 32.66
CA LYS A 52 -54.16 22.40 32.76
C LYS A 52 -55.65 22.39 33.05
N VAL A 53 -55.96 22.38 34.34
CA VAL A 53 -57.26 22.80 34.88
C VAL A 53 -57.36 24.30 34.66
N LEU A 54 -58.34 24.73 33.86
CA LEU A 54 -58.90 26.08 33.91
C LEU A 54 -60.39 25.94 34.24
N THR A 55 -60.76 26.59 35.33
CA THR A 55 -62.07 26.69 35.94
C THR A 55 -62.97 27.70 35.22
N GLY A 56 -64.29 27.46 35.24
CA GLY A 56 -65.36 28.43 34.96
C GLY A 56 -66.20 28.03 33.74
N ASP A 57 -67.15 27.11 33.88
CA ASP A 57 -68.59 27.34 34.17
C ASP A 57 -69.41 27.19 32.88
N ASP A 58 -70.02 26.01 32.71
CA ASP A 58 -71.45 25.81 32.36
C ASP A 58 -71.72 24.38 31.82
N ALA A 59 -72.80 23.79 32.35
CA ALA A 59 -73.58 22.65 31.85
C ALA A 59 -73.05 21.18 32.00
N SER A 60 -73.55 20.53 33.06
CA SER A 60 -74.17 19.18 33.20
C SER A 60 -73.76 17.99 32.26
N PRO A 61 -73.59 16.76 32.80
CA PRO A 61 -72.84 15.70 32.14
C PRO A 61 -73.71 14.76 31.29
N SER A 62 -73.18 14.31 30.15
CA SER A 62 -73.65 13.08 29.49
C SER A 62 -72.53 12.42 28.68
N ALA A 63 -72.56 11.10 28.68
CA ALA A 63 -71.69 10.15 27.98
C ALA A 63 -70.35 9.80 28.66
N ALA A 64 -70.41 8.84 29.59
CA ALA A 64 -69.28 7.96 29.88
C ALA A 64 -68.94 7.12 28.62
N PRO A 65 -67.67 7.07 28.17
CA PRO A 65 -67.26 6.09 27.17
C PRO A 65 -67.22 4.71 27.83
N LYS A 66 -67.84 3.73 27.18
CA LYS A 66 -67.71 2.31 27.56
C LYS A 66 -66.27 1.86 27.25
N SER A 67 -65.37 1.95 28.21
CA SER A 67 -64.07 1.28 28.19
C SER A 67 -64.25 -0.14 28.75
N THR A 68 -64.22 -1.15 27.89
CA THR A 68 -64.34 -2.56 28.29
C THR A 68 -63.00 -3.21 28.66
N GLY A 69 -61.98 -2.43 29.05
CA GLY A 69 -60.74 -2.92 29.63
C GLY A 69 -60.54 -2.33 31.02
N SER A 70 -60.11 -3.11 32.00
CA SER A 70 -59.76 -2.57 33.31
C SER A 70 -58.44 -1.78 33.22
N ALA A 71 -58.21 -0.82 34.11
CA ALA A 71 -56.94 -0.09 34.18
C ALA A 71 -55.71 -1.02 34.33
N ALA A 72 -55.91 -2.25 34.84
CA ALA A 72 -54.87 -3.28 34.89
C ALA A 72 -54.54 -3.87 33.51
N ASP A 73 -55.52 -4.00 32.62
CA ASP A 73 -55.34 -4.51 31.25
C ASP A 73 -54.59 -3.49 30.38
N GLU A 74 -54.89 -2.20 30.55
CA GLU A 74 -54.16 -1.11 29.88
C GLU A 74 -52.71 -1.00 30.39
N ALA A 75 -52.49 -1.18 31.70
CA ALA A 75 -51.15 -1.23 32.28
C ALA A 75 -50.34 -2.44 31.79
N ALA A 76 -50.97 -3.61 31.65
CA ALA A 76 -50.34 -4.82 31.11
C ALA A 76 -49.96 -4.64 29.63
N ALA A 77 -50.85 -4.06 28.82
CA ALA A 77 -50.57 -3.74 27.42
C ALA A 77 -49.41 -2.73 27.26
N ALA A 78 -49.34 -1.73 28.14
CA ALA A 78 -48.24 -0.75 28.13
C ALA A 78 -46.87 -1.39 28.48
N ILE A 79 -46.84 -2.35 29.41
CA ILE A 79 -45.62 -3.10 29.75
C ILE A 79 -45.21 -4.00 28.58
N GLN A 80 -46.17 -4.67 27.94
CA GLN A 80 -45.91 -5.54 26.79
C GLN A 80 -45.31 -4.75 25.62
N MET A 81 -45.88 -3.58 25.28
CA MET A 81 -45.33 -2.70 24.25
C MET A 81 -43.92 -2.18 24.58
N ARG A 82 -43.63 -1.86 25.84
CA ARG A 82 -42.27 -1.45 26.24
C ARG A 82 -41.25 -2.56 26.06
N ASN A 83 -41.59 -3.79 26.46
CA ASN A 83 -40.73 -4.96 26.27
C ASN A 83 -40.46 -5.22 24.78
N GLU A 84 -41.48 -5.08 23.92
CA GLU A 84 -41.32 -5.22 22.47
C GLU A 84 -40.43 -4.14 21.85
N VAL A 85 -40.60 -2.88 22.27
CA VAL A 85 -39.73 -1.77 21.81
C VAL A 85 -38.29 -2.01 22.24
N GLU A 86 -38.06 -2.43 23.49
CA GLU A 86 -36.71 -2.74 23.99
C GLU A 86 -36.04 -3.87 23.18
N LEU A 87 -36.77 -4.95 22.89
CA LEU A 87 -36.27 -6.05 22.05
C LEU A 87 -35.91 -5.60 20.63
N ILE A 88 -36.72 -4.75 20.00
CA ILE A 88 -36.44 -4.22 18.66
C ILE A 88 -35.20 -3.33 18.68
N THR A 89 -35.07 -2.44 19.66
CA THR A 89 -33.90 -1.56 19.79
C THR A 89 -32.62 -2.36 20.03
N ALA A 90 -32.65 -3.36 20.92
CA ALA A 90 -31.51 -4.24 21.16
C ALA A 90 -31.10 -5.04 19.90
N ALA A 91 -32.08 -5.48 19.10
CA ALA A 91 -31.83 -6.15 17.83
C ALA A 91 -31.19 -5.22 16.78
N GLN A 92 -31.63 -3.96 16.71
CA GLN A 92 -31.04 -2.94 15.83
C GLN A 92 -29.61 -2.58 16.25
N ASP A 93 -29.36 -2.37 17.54
CA ASP A 93 -28.02 -2.09 18.06
C ASP A 93 -27.05 -3.24 17.78
N ALA A 94 -27.51 -4.49 17.95
CA ALA A 94 -26.72 -5.68 17.61
C ALA A 94 -26.41 -5.75 16.10
N ALA A 95 -27.37 -5.38 15.23
CA ALA A 95 -27.16 -5.32 13.78
C ALA A 95 -26.16 -4.21 13.40
N ASP A 96 -26.24 -3.04 14.02
CA ASP A 96 -25.34 -1.91 13.79
C ASP A 96 -23.92 -2.21 14.24
N VAL A 97 -23.75 -2.85 15.41
CA VAL A 97 -22.45 -3.31 15.88
C VAL A 97 -21.86 -4.32 14.89
N LYS A 98 -22.66 -5.28 14.42
CA LYS A 98 -22.22 -6.26 13.41
C LYS A 98 -21.83 -5.61 12.08
N MET A 99 -22.60 -4.63 11.61
CA MET A 99 -22.30 -3.91 10.36
C MET A 99 -21.06 -3.04 10.49
N LYS A 100 -20.87 -2.33 11.61
CA LYS A 100 -19.65 -1.57 11.90
C LYS A 100 -18.42 -2.49 11.96
N ALA A 101 -18.53 -3.65 12.62
CA ALA A 101 -17.46 -4.64 12.67
C ALA A 101 -17.11 -5.17 11.26
N LYS A 102 -18.11 -5.49 10.43
CA LYS A 102 -17.92 -5.92 9.04
C LYS A 102 -17.23 -4.84 8.19
N ASN A 103 -17.67 -3.59 8.30
CA ASN A 103 -17.08 -2.47 7.55
C ASN A 103 -15.65 -2.18 8.00
N ALA A 104 -15.36 -2.27 9.31
CA ALA A 104 -14.00 -2.14 9.84
C ALA A 104 -13.09 -3.28 9.33
N ALA A 105 -13.58 -4.52 9.30
CA ALA A 105 -12.85 -5.66 8.75
C ALA A 105 -12.59 -5.49 7.25
N LEU A 106 -13.57 -5.03 6.47
CA LEU A 106 -13.41 -4.76 5.03
C LEU A 106 -12.36 -3.66 4.77
N ARG A 107 -12.39 -2.56 5.53
CA ARG A 107 -11.38 -1.48 5.42
C ARG A 107 -9.99 -2.00 5.74
N ARG A 108 -9.84 -2.83 6.76
CA ARG A 108 -8.55 -3.48 7.10
C ARG A 108 -8.07 -4.38 5.97
N TYR A 109 -8.95 -5.21 5.40
CA TYR A 109 -8.62 -6.07 4.26
C TYR A 109 -8.18 -5.25 3.04
N GLN A 110 -8.92 -4.19 2.69
CA GLN A 110 -8.57 -3.32 1.57
C GLN A 110 -7.23 -2.60 1.79
N ALA A 111 -6.95 -2.16 3.02
CA ALA A 111 -5.69 -1.53 3.37
C ALA A 111 -4.51 -2.51 3.22
N LEU A 112 -4.66 -3.75 3.68
CA LEU A 112 -3.65 -4.81 3.51
C LEU A 112 -3.44 -5.14 2.02
N ALA A 113 -4.53 -5.34 1.27
CA ALA A 113 -4.45 -5.61 -0.17
C ALA A 113 -3.74 -4.47 -0.94
N LYS A 114 -3.99 -3.21 -0.56
CA LYS A 114 -3.28 -2.06 -1.14
C LYS A 114 -1.80 -2.07 -0.77
N ALA A 115 -1.46 -2.38 0.48
CA ALA A 115 -0.07 -2.46 0.93
C ALA A 115 0.71 -3.59 0.23
N ASP A 116 0.09 -4.76 0.08
CA ASP A 116 0.68 -5.88 -0.66
C ASP A 116 0.91 -5.49 -2.12
N ARG A 117 -0.08 -4.87 -2.76
CA ARG A 117 0.06 -4.39 -4.14
C ARG A 117 1.22 -3.39 -4.28
N SER A 118 1.34 -2.41 -3.38
CA SER A 118 2.47 -1.46 -3.44
C SER A 118 3.82 -2.15 -3.26
N VAL A 119 3.92 -3.14 -2.37
CA VAL A 119 5.14 -3.92 -2.18
C VAL A 119 5.49 -4.74 -3.43
N GLN A 120 4.49 -5.31 -4.11
CA GLN A 120 4.72 -6.04 -5.36
C GLN A 120 5.15 -5.10 -6.50
N GLU A 121 4.53 -3.92 -6.62
CA GLU A 121 4.90 -2.91 -7.62
C GLU A 121 6.34 -2.41 -7.41
N GLU A 122 6.74 -2.14 -6.15
CA GLU A 122 8.12 -1.77 -5.83
C GLU A 122 9.12 -2.88 -6.17
N ARG A 123 8.80 -4.14 -5.86
CA ARG A 123 9.63 -5.29 -6.21
C ARG A 123 9.77 -5.41 -7.73
N ALA A 124 8.65 -5.36 -8.45
CA ALA A 124 8.65 -5.42 -9.91
C ALA A 124 9.47 -4.28 -10.54
N SER A 125 9.38 -3.06 -10.00
CA SER A 125 10.19 -1.93 -10.43
C SER A 125 11.69 -2.16 -10.22
N ARG A 126 12.11 -2.63 -9.03
CA ARG A 126 13.52 -2.96 -8.80
C ARG A 126 14.01 -4.12 -9.67
N ASP A 127 13.15 -5.08 -9.96
CA ASP A 127 13.48 -6.23 -10.80
C ASP A 127 13.67 -5.79 -12.26
N ALA A 128 12.81 -4.89 -12.75
CA ALA A 128 12.95 -4.27 -14.06
C ALA A 128 14.25 -3.46 -14.17
N GLU A 129 14.60 -2.68 -13.14
CA GLU A 129 15.86 -1.92 -13.11
C GLU A 129 17.09 -2.83 -13.13
N ARG A 130 17.08 -3.94 -12.37
CA ARG A 130 18.20 -4.90 -12.38
C ARG A 130 18.36 -5.57 -13.74
N LYS A 131 17.25 -5.96 -14.36
CA LYS A 131 17.24 -6.64 -15.66
C LYS A 131 17.92 -5.82 -16.77
N LYS A 132 17.92 -4.50 -16.65
CA LYS A 132 18.63 -3.59 -17.55
C LYS A 132 20.13 -3.85 -17.66
N TYR A 133 20.73 -4.30 -16.56
CA TYR A 133 22.17 -4.54 -16.41
C TYR A 133 22.56 -6.00 -16.66
N GLU A 134 21.60 -6.84 -17.05
CA GLU A 134 21.82 -8.24 -17.37
C GLU A 134 22.06 -8.44 -18.89
N GLY A 135 22.75 -9.53 -19.23
CA GLY A 135 23.04 -9.89 -20.62
C GLY A 135 24.46 -9.58 -21.07
N THR A 136 24.65 -9.60 -22.38
CA THR A 136 25.91 -9.24 -23.03
C THR A 136 26.18 -7.73 -22.91
N PRO A 137 27.45 -7.29 -23.02
CA PRO A 137 27.77 -5.85 -23.02
C PRO A 137 26.96 -5.03 -24.03
N LYS A 138 26.66 -5.61 -25.20
CA LYS A 138 25.84 -4.99 -26.24
C LYS A 138 24.40 -4.77 -25.77
N GLU A 139 23.78 -5.79 -25.19
CA GLU A 139 22.41 -5.69 -24.65
C GLU A 139 22.33 -4.67 -23.51
N VAL A 140 23.30 -4.67 -22.60
CA VAL A 140 23.38 -3.68 -21.51
C VAL A 140 23.46 -2.26 -22.08
N ALA A 141 24.33 -2.02 -23.06
CA ALA A 141 24.43 -0.70 -23.70
C ALA A 141 23.14 -0.30 -24.41
N MET A 142 22.51 -1.23 -25.14
CA MET A 142 21.24 -1.01 -25.84
C MET A 142 20.11 -0.66 -24.87
N ASN A 143 20.05 -1.35 -23.73
CA ASN A 143 19.09 -1.11 -22.66
C ASN A 143 19.31 0.25 -21.97
N LEU A 144 20.55 0.76 -21.94
CA LEU A 144 20.90 2.03 -21.31
C LEU A 144 20.71 3.27 -22.19
N LEU A 145 20.61 3.13 -23.52
CA LEU A 145 20.39 4.27 -24.42
C LEU A 145 19.23 5.20 -24.00
N PRO A 146 18.05 4.69 -23.58
CA PRO A 146 16.94 5.55 -23.18
C PRO A 146 17.22 6.45 -21.96
N ASP A 147 18.19 6.11 -21.10
CA ASP A 147 18.56 6.97 -19.96
C ASP A 147 19.19 8.28 -20.40
N HIS A 148 19.79 8.28 -21.59
CA HIS A 148 20.40 9.44 -22.23
C HIS A 148 19.42 10.14 -23.19
N GLY A 149 18.13 9.77 -23.16
CA GLY A 149 17.13 10.27 -24.10
C GLY A 149 17.33 9.78 -25.55
N TRP A 150 18.18 8.77 -25.76
CA TRP A 150 18.44 8.22 -27.08
C TRP A 150 17.50 7.07 -27.42
N SER A 151 17.00 7.08 -28.66
CA SER A 151 16.27 5.95 -29.20
C SER A 151 17.22 4.84 -29.63
N GLN A 152 16.65 3.65 -29.87
CA GLN A 152 17.39 2.46 -30.27
C GLN A 152 18.15 2.61 -31.61
N SER A 153 17.81 3.62 -32.43
CA SER A 153 18.54 3.88 -33.69
C SER A 153 20.00 4.29 -33.48
N GLN A 154 20.33 4.87 -32.32
CA GLN A 154 21.71 5.25 -31.96
C GLN A 154 22.61 4.02 -31.75
N PHE A 155 22.04 2.86 -31.44
CA PHE A 155 22.80 1.65 -31.14
C PHE A 155 23.70 1.22 -32.29
N SER A 156 23.24 1.34 -33.54
CA SER A 156 24.03 0.93 -34.72
C SER A 156 25.35 1.73 -34.86
N CYS A 157 25.36 3.00 -34.45
CA CYS A 157 26.56 3.83 -34.42
C CYS A 157 27.46 3.46 -33.24
N LEU A 158 26.87 3.25 -32.05
CA LEU A 158 27.59 2.81 -30.86
C LEU A 158 28.29 1.47 -31.08
N GLU A 159 27.60 0.53 -31.73
CA GLU A 159 28.13 -0.79 -32.04
C GLU A 159 29.35 -0.71 -32.94
N LYS A 160 29.29 0.07 -34.01
CA LYS A 160 30.44 0.29 -34.90
C LYS A 160 31.60 0.96 -34.17
N LEU A 161 31.29 1.97 -33.37
CA LEU A 161 32.26 2.72 -32.59
C LEU A 161 33.01 1.79 -31.63
N TRP A 162 32.33 1.17 -30.67
CA TRP A 162 32.99 0.30 -29.68
C TRP A 162 33.51 -1.02 -30.26
N ASN A 163 33.00 -1.48 -31.42
CA ASN A 163 33.65 -2.55 -32.17
C ASN A 163 35.06 -2.13 -32.64
N LYS A 164 35.22 -0.92 -33.18
CA LYS A 164 36.51 -0.38 -33.61
C LYS A 164 37.47 -0.22 -32.41
N GLU A 165 36.96 0.23 -31.27
CA GLU A 165 37.78 0.50 -30.09
C GLU A 165 38.28 -0.77 -29.39
N SER A 166 37.41 -1.74 -29.15
CA SER A 166 37.73 -2.87 -28.26
C SER A 166 37.14 -4.21 -28.68
N ARG A 167 36.31 -4.23 -29.74
CA ARG A 167 35.43 -5.37 -30.07
C ARG A 167 34.56 -5.77 -28.88
N TRP A 168 34.13 -4.77 -28.09
CA TRP A 168 33.33 -4.95 -26.86
C TRP A 168 34.02 -5.77 -25.75
N LYS A 169 35.35 -5.91 -25.79
CA LYS A 169 36.10 -6.65 -24.76
C LYS A 169 36.30 -5.78 -23.52
N VAL A 170 35.72 -6.21 -22.40
CA VAL A 170 35.82 -5.56 -21.06
C VAL A 170 37.27 -5.41 -20.61
N SER A 171 38.12 -6.37 -20.95
CA SER A 171 39.55 -6.39 -20.64
C SER A 171 40.44 -5.92 -21.80
N ALA A 172 39.90 -5.17 -22.76
CA ALA A 172 40.72 -4.56 -23.80
C ALA A 172 41.69 -3.55 -23.17
N ASP A 173 42.98 -3.84 -23.27
CA ASP A 173 44.07 -3.02 -22.75
C ASP A 173 44.95 -2.60 -23.93
N ASN A 174 45.42 -1.36 -23.92
CA ASN A 174 46.29 -0.83 -24.97
C ASN A 174 47.71 -0.63 -24.40
N PRO A 175 48.69 -1.51 -24.72
CA PRO A 175 50.02 -1.46 -24.12
C PRO A 175 50.82 -0.18 -24.39
N SER A 176 50.49 0.57 -25.44
CA SER A 176 51.17 1.82 -25.81
C SER A 176 50.49 3.06 -25.24
N SER A 177 49.38 2.92 -24.51
CA SER A 177 48.68 4.03 -23.85
C SER A 177 48.07 3.59 -22.51
N THR A 178 47.26 4.45 -21.90
CA THR A 178 46.48 4.10 -20.70
C THR A 178 45.02 3.80 -21.03
N ALA A 179 44.69 3.56 -22.30
CA ALA A 179 43.34 3.28 -22.76
C ALA A 179 42.88 1.88 -22.30
N TYR A 180 41.66 1.79 -21.76
CA TYR A 180 41.15 0.53 -21.21
C TYR A 180 39.65 0.32 -21.43
N GLY A 181 39.27 -0.94 -21.57
CA GLY A 181 37.89 -1.41 -21.54
C GLY A 181 37.14 -1.21 -22.85
N ILE A 182 35.83 -1.44 -22.79
CA ILE A 182 34.91 -1.32 -23.92
C ILE A 182 35.05 0.04 -24.63
N PRO A 183 34.97 1.18 -23.92
CA PRO A 183 35.05 2.49 -24.57
C PRO A 183 36.48 2.94 -24.87
N GLN A 184 37.51 2.17 -24.49
CA GLN A 184 38.91 2.60 -24.53
C GLN A 184 39.14 3.94 -23.79
N ALA A 185 38.62 4.05 -22.57
CA ALA A 185 38.72 5.26 -21.75
C ALA A 185 40.19 5.64 -21.49
N LEU A 186 40.54 6.92 -21.70
CA LEU A 186 41.91 7.43 -21.55
C LEU A 186 42.00 8.52 -20.44
N PRO A 187 42.68 8.28 -19.31
CA PRO A 187 43.09 6.96 -18.81
C PRO A 187 41.90 6.11 -18.35
N GLY A 188 42.07 4.78 -18.35
CA GLY A 188 41.04 3.83 -17.93
C GLY A 188 40.50 4.06 -16.52
N SER A 189 41.35 4.61 -15.64
CA SER A 189 41.01 4.95 -14.25
C SER A 189 39.87 5.96 -14.10
N ARG A 190 39.51 6.71 -15.16
CA ARG A 190 38.35 7.62 -15.14
C ARG A 190 37.03 6.88 -14.88
N MET A 191 36.95 5.61 -15.27
CA MET A 191 35.77 4.77 -15.03
C MET A 191 35.56 4.44 -13.55
N ALA A 192 36.58 4.66 -12.68
CA ALA A 192 36.46 4.45 -11.24
C ALA A 192 35.38 5.34 -10.57
N ALA A 193 35.01 6.46 -11.21
CA ALA A 193 33.92 7.32 -10.75
C ALA A 193 32.55 6.60 -10.76
N TYR A 194 32.38 5.55 -11.58
CA TYR A 194 31.13 4.80 -11.73
C TYR A 194 31.14 3.50 -10.92
N GLY A 195 32.32 3.04 -10.49
CA GLY A 195 32.43 1.82 -9.71
C GLY A 195 33.89 1.41 -9.49
N LYS A 196 34.20 0.92 -8.29
CA LYS A 196 35.54 0.41 -7.92
C LYS A 196 35.96 -0.83 -8.73
N ASP A 197 35.00 -1.51 -9.34
CA ASP A 197 35.12 -2.72 -10.15
C ASP A 197 35.24 -2.45 -11.66
N TRP A 198 35.49 -1.20 -12.05
CA TRP A 198 35.54 -0.72 -13.44
C TRP A 198 36.43 -1.55 -14.38
N ARG A 199 37.48 -2.23 -13.87
CA ARG A 199 38.36 -3.06 -14.69
C ARG A 199 37.65 -4.30 -15.25
N THR A 200 36.68 -4.84 -14.53
CA THR A 200 36.09 -6.14 -14.85
C THR A 200 34.58 -6.08 -15.04
N ASN A 201 33.94 -4.96 -14.69
CA ASN A 201 32.50 -4.81 -14.78
C ASN A 201 32.10 -4.08 -16.09
N PRO A 202 31.45 -4.76 -17.07
CA PRO A 202 31.00 -4.12 -18.30
C PRO A 202 29.99 -3.01 -18.06
N VAL A 203 29.10 -3.14 -17.07
CA VAL A 203 28.08 -2.12 -16.75
C VAL A 203 28.75 -0.82 -16.35
N THR A 204 29.78 -0.89 -15.49
CA THR A 204 30.56 0.28 -15.07
C THR A 204 31.24 0.96 -16.26
N GLN A 205 31.82 0.19 -17.18
CA GLN A 205 32.48 0.73 -18.37
C GLN A 205 31.49 1.36 -19.36
N ILE A 206 30.34 0.71 -19.56
CA ILE A 206 29.29 1.17 -20.47
C ILE A 206 28.68 2.47 -19.95
N LYS A 207 28.32 2.56 -18.66
CA LYS A 207 27.79 3.80 -18.06
C LYS A 207 28.74 4.97 -18.27
N TRP A 208 30.01 4.80 -17.89
CA TRP A 208 31.01 5.85 -18.12
C TRP A 208 31.13 6.22 -19.61
N GLY A 209 31.15 5.22 -20.50
CA GLY A 209 31.29 5.45 -21.94
C GLY A 209 30.10 6.19 -22.56
N LEU A 210 28.87 5.89 -22.14
CA LEU A 210 27.68 6.59 -22.62
C LEU A 210 27.65 8.03 -22.09
N ASP A 211 27.92 8.27 -20.81
CA ASP A 211 28.02 9.61 -20.23
C ASP A 211 29.10 10.45 -20.94
N TYR A 212 30.26 9.84 -21.25
CA TYR A 212 31.32 10.52 -22.00
C TYR A 212 30.87 10.90 -23.43
N ILE A 213 30.19 9.99 -24.12
CA ILE A 213 29.63 10.25 -25.46
C ILE A 213 28.62 11.39 -25.42
N GLU A 214 27.73 11.39 -24.43
CA GLU A 214 26.74 12.46 -24.25
C GLU A 214 27.43 13.81 -24.01
N ALA A 215 28.36 13.87 -23.06
CA ALA A 215 29.05 15.11 -22.71
C ALA A 215 29.91 15.68 -23.83
N THR A 216 30.53 14.83 -24.66
CA THR A 216 31.53 15.25 -25.67
C THR A 216 30.94 15.38 -27.07
N TYR A 217 30.01 14.48 -27.42
CA TYR A 217 29.47 14.36 -28.78
C TYR A 217 27.95 14.55 -28.85
N GLY A 218 27.26 14.52 -27.71
CA GLY A 218 25.80 14.60 -27.60
C GLY A 218 25.06 13.32 -28.01
N SER A 219 25.61 12.48 -28.90
CA SER A 219 25.00 11.20 -29.29
C SER A 219 26.01 10.20 -29.85
N PRO A 220 25.70 8.88 -29.81
CA PRO A 220 26.56 7.85 -30.41
C PRO A 220 26.82 8.04 -31.91
N CYS A 221 25.83 8.50 -32.68
CA CYS A 221 26.04 8.75 -34.11
C CYS A 221 26.94 9.95 -34.38
N ASN A 222 26.90 11.01 -33.56
CA ASN A 222 27.85 12.10 -33.64
C ASN A 222 29.28 11.62 -33.30
N ALA A 223 29.42 10.81 -32.25
CA ALA A 223 30.71 10.23 -31.86
C ALA A 223 31.28 9.33 -32.97
N TRP A 224 30.45 8.49 -33.59
CA TRP A 224 30.86 7.68 -34.73
C TRP A 224 31.26 8.52 -35.95
N GLY A 225 30.51 9.58 -36.26
CA GLY A 225 30.88 10.54 -37.30
C GLY A 225 32.24 11.18 -37.04
N HIS A 226 32.51 11.60 -35.81
CA HIS A 226 33.80 12.14 -35.40
C HIS A 226 34.93 11.10 -35.52
N SER A 227 34.70 9.87 -35.04
CA SER A 227 35.66 8.76 -35.11
C SER A 227 36.08 8.44 -36.55
N GLN A 228 35.14 8.47 -37.49
CA GLN A 228 35.45 8.28 -38.91
C GLN A 228 36.28 9.44 -39.49
N ALA A 229 36.05 10.68 -39.03
CA ALA A 229 36.74 11.86 -39.54
C ALA A 229 38.14 12.07 -38.92
N LYS A 230 38.33 11.69 -37.65
CA LYS A 230 39.54 11.99 -36.88
C LYS A 230 40.36 10.77 -36.48
N GLY A 231 39.80 9.57 -36.60
CA GLY A 231 40.42 8.31 -36.16
C GLY A 231 40.25 8.01 -34.68
N TRP A 232 39.77 8.98 -33.89
CA TRP A 232 39.52 8.89 -32.45
C TRP A 232 38.15 9.49 -32.10
N TYR A 233 37.65 9.18 -30.90
CA TYR A 233 36.53 9.82 -30.22
C TYR A 233 36.87 9.87 -28.70
#